data_AF-A0A2V6PD75-F1
#
_entry.id   AF-A0A2V6PD75-F1
#
_cell.length_a   1.000
_cell.length_b   1.000
_cell.length_c   1.000
_cell.angle_alpha   90.00
_cell.angle_beta   90.00
_cell.angle_gamma   90.00
#
_symmetry.space_group_name_H-M   'P 1'
#
loop_
_entity.id
_entity.type
_entity.pdbx_description
1 polymer ?
#
loop_
_entity_poly.entity_id
_entity_poly.type
_entity_poly.pdbx_seq_one_letter_code
_entity_poly.pdbx_strand_id
1 'polypeptide(L)'
;VFNVGSKDVTLIDVANRQVRETRPLGASVRWLSNEQTYWDGSRIWTYDFPNDQVQAIAIDPRQVAVTRTIARLGKGPGHSLVVLPDKKKAAVNVAGDNLIAFLDLEHGSVDATLQTGAFP
;
A
#
# COMPACT_ATOMS: atom_id res chain seq x y z
N VAL A 1 9.29 10.85 0.58
CA VAL A 1 10.11 9.64 0.85
C VAL A 1 9.48 8.90 2.01
N PHE A 2 9.28 7.59 1.87
CA PHE A 2 8.79 6.74 2.96
C PHE A 2 9.97 6.10 3.68
N ASN A 3 10.08 6.33 4.99
CA ASN A 3 11.19 5.85 5.79
C ASN A 3 10.74 4.59 6.54
N VAL A 4 11.03 3.41 5.98
CA VAL A 4 10.48 2.12 6.43
C VAL A 4 10.75 1.84 7.91
N GLY A 5 11.98 2.12 8.37
CA GLY A 5 12.42 1.82 9.74
C GLY A 5 11.78 2.71 10.80
N SER A 6 11.70 4.02 10.56
CA SER A 6 11.08 4.98 11.48
C SER A 6 9.56 5.09 11.33
N LYS A 7 8.97 4.53 10.26
CA LYS A 7 7.53 4.60 9.95
C LYS A 7 7.02 6.04 9.81
N ASP A 8 7.88 6.92 9.31
CA ASP A 8 7.57 8.32 9.02
C ASP A 8 7.76 8.64 7.53
N VAL A 9 7.34 9.84 7.14
CA VAL A 9 7.42 10.35 5.78
C VAL A 9 8.15 11.68 5.78
N THR A 10 9.14 11.78 4.89
CA THR A 10 9.81 13.04 4.58
C THR A 10 9.22 13.65 3.31
N LEU A 11 8.64 14.84 3.43
CA LEU A 11 8.19 15.66 2.32
C LEU A 11 9.36 16.45 1.75
N ILE A 12 9.54 16.40 0.43
CA ILE A 12 10.63 17.09 -0.28
C ILE A 12 10.01 18.08 -1.25
N ASP A 13 10.45 19.33 -1.18
CA ASP A 13 10.27 20.30 -2.26
C ASP A 13 11.25 19.95 -3.37
N VAL A 14 10.73 19.36 -4.45
CA VAL A 14 11.54 18.89 -5.57
C VAL A 14 12.15 20.04 -6.36
N ALA A 15 11.45 21.18 -6.47
CA ALA A 15 11.91 22.33 -7.24
C ALA A 15 13.16 22.95 -6.59
N ASN A 16 13.12 23.08 -5.25
CA ASN A 16 14.19 23.68 -4.47
C ASN A 16 15.20 22.65 -3.92
N ARG A 17 14.93 21.35 -4.08
CA ARG A 17 15.72 20.23 -3.56
C ARG A 17 15.92 20.30 -2.05
N GLN A 18 14.86 20.67 -1.31
CA GLN A 18 14.89 20.85 0.14
C GLN A 18 13.90 19.92 0.83
N VAL A 19 14.25 19.45 2.04
CA VAL A 19 13.30 18.80 2.93
C VAL A 19 12.35 19.86 3.48
N ARG A 20 11.03 19.64 3.33
CA ARG A 20 10.00 20.51 3.90
C ARG A 20 9.67 20.14 5.34
N GLU A 21 9.43 18.86 5.58
CA GLU A 21 9.14 18.31 6.91
C GLU A 21 9.34 16.78 6.91
N THR A 22 9.55 16.21 8.09
CA THR A 22 9.43 14.78 8.36
C THR A 22 8.40 14.58 9.45
N ARG A 23 7.45 13.67 9.25
CA ARG A 23 6.37 13.44 10.21
C ARG A 23 5.89 11.99 10.25
N PRO A 24 5.37 11.53 11.40
CA PRO A 24 4.89 10.15 11.54
C PRO A 24 3.80 9.81 10.51
N LEU A 25 3.90 8.61 9.93
CA LEU A 25 2.84 8.00 9.13
C LEU A 25 2.23 6.79 9.85
N GLY A 26 3.05 6.06 10.61
CA GLY A 26 2.64 4.88 11.37
C GLY A 26 2.61 3.57 10.56
N ALA A 27 3.09 3.59 9.31
CA ALA A 27 3.13 2.43 8.42
C ALA A 27 4.51 2.25 7.77
N SER A 28 4.89 1.00 7.53
CA SER A 28 6.14 0.65 6.85
C SER A 28 5.92 0.50 5.34
N VAL A 29 5.84 1.63 4.62
CA VAL A 29 5.71 1.64 3.16
C VAL A 29 7.05 1.32 2.52
N ARG A 30 7.17 0.12 1.93
CA ARG A 30 8.45 -0.43 1.41
C ARG A 30 8.68 -0.16 -0.06
N TRP A 31 7.64 -0.19 -0.87
CA TRP A 31 7.78 -0.12 -2.32
C TRP A 31 6.60 0.60 -2.98
N LEU A 32 6.94 1.52 -3.88
CA LEU A 32 6.05 2.21 -4.82
C LEU A 32 6.88 2.43 -6.09
N SER A 33 6.83 1.52 -7.06
CA SER A 33 7.56 1.72 -8.32
C SER A 33 6.74 2.55 -9.32
N ASN A 34 7.45 3.19 -10.26
CA ASN A 34 6.82 3.91 -11.38
C ASN A 34 6.04 3.00 -12.35
N GLU A 35 6.31 1.70 -12.33
CA GLU A 35 5.63 0.69 -13.15
C GLU A 35 4.33 0.19 -12.50
N GLN A 36 4.12 0.49 -11.22
CA GLN A 36 2.97 0.08 -10.43
C GLN A 36 1.96 1.22 -10.37
N THR A 37 0.71 0.93 -10.71
CA THR A 37 -0.38 1.88 -10.51
C THR A 37 -0.76 1.87 -9.02
N TYR A 38 -0.44 2.94 -8.29
CA TYR A 38 -0.76 3.07 -6.85
C TYR A 38 -1.74 4.22 -6.54
N TRP A 39 -2.12 5.01 -7.54
CA TRP A 39 -3.00 6.17 -7.36
C TRP A 39 -4.42 5.88 -7.86
N ASP A 40 -5.41 6.05 -6.98
CA ASP A 40 -6.84 5.91 -7.31
C ASP A 40 -7.50 7.21 -7.82
N GLY A 41 -6.79 8.33 -7.81
CA GLY A 41 -7.35 9.66 -8.07
C GLY A 41 -7.42 10.56 -6.82
N SER A 42 -7.32 9.97 -5.63
CA SER A 42 -7.40 10.64 -4.31
C SER A 42 -6.47 10.02 -3.25
N ARG A 43 -6.42 8.68 -3.21
CA ARG A 43 -5.69 7.71 -2.40
C ARG A 43 -4.36 7.26 -3.01
N ILE A 44 -3.22 7.34 -2.31
CA ILE A 44 -2.08 6.45 -2.61
C ILE A 44 -2.34 5.12 -1.91
N TRP A 45 -2.53 4.06 -2.68
CA TRP A 45 -2.69 2.71 -2.17
C TRP A 45 -1.38 1.93 -2.21
N THR A 46 -1.11 1.24 -1.12
CA THR A 46 0.06 0.37 -0.96
C THR A 46 -0.26 -0.70 0.07
N TYR A 47 0.74 -1.47 0.47
CA TYR A 47 0.61 -2.53 1.45
C TYR A 47 1.55 -2.30 2.63
N ASP A 48 1.21 -2.91 3.75
CA ASP A 48 2.10 -3.15 4.88
C ASP A 48 1.83 -4.57 5.39
N PHE A 49 2.69 -5.11 6.24
CA PHE A 49 2.49 -6.42 6.86
C PHE A 49 3.02 -6.47 8.30
N PRO A 50 2.43 -5.69 9.23
CA PRO A 50 2.84 -5.75 10.63
C PRO A 50 2.59 -7.17 11.18
N ASN A 51 3.59 -7.73 11.87
CA ASN A 51 3.53 -9.08 12.45
C ASN A 51 3.19 -10.16 11.42
N ASP A 52 3.78 -10.06 10.21
CA ASP A 52 3.59 -11.01 9.11
C ASP A 52 2.13 -11.18 8.67
N GLN A 53 1.31 -10.13 8.81
CA GLN A 53 -0.08 -10.10 8.34
C GLN A 53 -0.28 -9.01 7.31
N VAL A 54 -0.51 -9.39 6.06
CA VAL A 54 -0.68 -8.45 4.95
C VAL A 54 -1.95 -7.62 5.15
N GLN A 55 -1.80 -6.32 4.92
CA GLN A 55 -2.89 -5.35 4.88
C GLN A 55 -2.66 -4.37 3.72
N ALA A 56 -3.74 -3.95 3.07
CA ALA A 56 -3.72 -2.81 2.17
C ALA A 56 -3.98 -1.53 2.95
N ILE A 57 -3.26 -0.46 2.62
CA ILE A 57 -3.41 0.84 3.25
C ILE A 57 -3.58 1.94 2.20
N ALA A 58 -4.42 2.92 2.51
CA ALA A 58 -4.61 4.11 1.69
C ALA A 58 -4.03 5.33 2.42
N ILE A 59 -3.22 6.11 1.73
CA ILE A 59 -2.54 7.30 2.27
C ILE A 59 -3.08 8.52 1.56
N ASP A 60 -3.64 9.47 2.31
CA ASP A 60 -3.98 10.79 1.78
C ASP A 60 -2.68 11.61 1.64
N PRO A 61 -2.26 11.98 0.41
CA PRO A 61 -1.01 12.70 0.20
C PRO A 61 -1.04 14.16 0.67
N ARG A 62 -2.22 14.76 0.86
CA ARG A 62 -2.37 16.13 1.38
C ARG A 62 -2.25 16.16 2.89
N GLN A 63 -2.85 15.18 3.57
CA GLN A 63 -2.80 15.07 5.03
C GLN A 63 -1.56 14.31 5.52
N VAL A 64 -0.91 13.53 4.65
CA VAL A 64 0.20 12.63 4.97
C VAL A 64 -0.20 11.66 6.08
N ALA A 65 -1.35 11.01 5.89
CA ALA A 65 -1.95 10.13 6.89
C ALA A 65 -2.53 8.87 6.23
N VAL A 66 -2.44 7.74 6.93
CA VAL A 66 -3.19 6.53 6.58
C VAL A 66 -4.67 6.80 6.87
N THR A 67 -5.50 6.76 5.83
CA THR A 67 -6.94 7.07 5.92
C THR A 67 -7.84 5.83 5.82
N ARG A 68 -7.28 4.70 5.38
CA ARG A 68 -7.99 3.42 5.33
C ARG A 68 -7.01 2.27 5.45
N THR A 69 -7.44 1.20 6.11
CA THR A 69 -6.73 -0.08 6.19
C THR A 69 -7.70 -1.20 5.87
N ILE A 70 -7.37 -2.06 4.90
CA ILE A 70 -8.03 -3.33 4.66
C ILE A 70 -7.12 -4.40 5.24
N ALA A 71 -7.45 -4.85 6.45
CA ALA A 71 -6.60 -5.72 7.25
C ALA A 71 -6.85 -7.22 6.97
N ARG A 72 -5.97 -8.06 7.51
CA ARG A 72 -6.12 -9.53 7.56
C ARG A 72 -6.27 -10.19 6.18
N LEU A 73 -5.48 -9.73 5.21
CA LEU A 73 -5.48 -10.28 3.85
C LEU A 73 -4.80 -11.65 3.78
N GLY A 74 -4.00 -11.99 4.80
CA GLY A 74 -3.35 -13.29 4.97
C GLY A 74 -1.91 -13.15 5.43
N LYS A 75 -1.15 -14.24 5.38
CA LYS A 75 0.24 -14.29 5.84
C LYS A 75 1.20 -13.59 4.87
N GLY A 76 2.06 -12.77 5.44
CA GLY A 76 3.12 -12.08 4.71
C GLY A 76 4.23 -12.99 4.20
N PRO A 77 5.17 -12.42 3.43
CA PRO A 77 5.23 -11.00 3.09
C PRO A 77 4.21 -10.59 2.00
N GLY A 78 3.96 -9.29 1.89
CA GLY A 78 3.40 -8.67 0.68
C GLY A 78 4.52 -7.94 -0.06
N HIS A 79 4.46 -7.87 -1.39
CA HIS A 79 5.50 -7.23 -2.22
C HIS A 79 4.95 -6.11 -3.12
N SER A 80 3.65 -6.12 -3.43
CA SER A 80 3.04 -5.12 -4.30
C SER A 80 1.52 -5.04 -4.10
N LEU A 81 0.98 -3.84 -4.33
CA LEU A 81 -0.46 -3.59 -4.47
C LEU A 81 -0.71 -2.75 -5.72
N VAL A 82 -1.39 -3.32 -6.70
CA VAL A 82 -1.68 -2.62 -7.96
C VAL A 82 -3.14 -2.17 -7.95
N VAL A 83 -3.37 -0.87 -8.04
CA VAL A 83 -4.69 -0.29 -8.34
C VAL A 83 -5.03 -0.57 -9.80
N LEU A 84 -6.19 -1.19 -10.03
CA LEU A 84 -6.64 -1.56 -11.37
C LEU A 84 -7.04 -0.32 -12.20
N PRO A 85 -7.16 -0.44 -13.54
CA PRO A 85 -7.45 0.69 -14.41
C PRO A 85 -8.73 1.46 -14.06
N ASP A 86 -9.73 0.79 -13.49
CA ASP A 86 -11.00 1.40 -13.06
C ASP A 86 -10.89 2.27 -11.80
N LYS A 87 -9.73 2.25 -11.13
CA LYS A 87 -9.42 2.95 -9.87
C LYS A 87 -10.31 2.58 -8.67
N LYS A 88 -11.17 1.59 -8.83
CA LYS A 88 -12.11 1.12 -7.81
C LYS A 88 -11.66 -0.17 -7.16
N LYS A 89 -10.83 -0.94 -7.87
CA LYS A 89 -10.28 -2.20 -7.37
C LYS A 89 -8.77 -2.16 -7.27
N ALA A 90 -8.22 -3.05 -6.44
CA ALA A 90 -6.79 -3.35 -6.43
C ALA A 90 -6.53 -4.85 -6.36
N ALA A 91 -5.32 -5.26 -6.71
CA ALA A 91 -4.79 -6.59 -6.47
C ALA A 91 -3.54 -6.49 -5.59
N VAL A 92 -3.42 -7.36 -4.59
CA VAL A 92 -2.25 -7.44 -3.70
C VAL A 92 -1.81 -8.89 -3.57
N ASN A 93 -0.51 -9.12 -3.63
CA ASN A 93 0.04 -10.45 -3.41
C ASN A 93 0.14 -10.72 -1.90
N VAL A 94 -0.25 -11.94 -1.52
CA VAL A 94 -0.16 -12.44 -0.15
C VAL A 94 0.75 -13.66 -0.21
N ALA A 95 2.06 -13.41 -0.20
CA ALA A 95 3.04 -14.40 -0.61
C ALA A 95 3.09 -15.61 0.32
N GLY A 96 2.88 -15.42 1.62
CA GLY A 96 2.87 -16.51 2.60
C GLY A 96 1.69 -17.48 2.46
N ASP A 97 0.61 -17.04 1.80
CA ASP A 97 -0.58 -17.86 1.53
C ASP A 97 -0.71 -18.25 0.05
N ASN A 98 0.31 -17.97 -0.78
CA ASN A 98 0.34 -18.32 -2.21
C ASN A 98 -0.92 -17.86 -2.98
N LEU A 99 -1.35 -16.62 -2.73
CA LEU A 99 -2.54 -16.07 -3.38
C LEU A 99 -2.39 -14.60 -3.75
N ILE A 100 -3.26 -14.16 -4.67
CA ILE A 100 -3.57 -12.75 -4.93
C ILE A 100 -4.94 -12.44 -4.33
N ALA A 101 -5.03 -11.37 -3.54
CA ALA A 101 -6.30 -10.84 -3.06
C ALA A 101 -6.73 -9.65 -3.94
N PHE A 102 -7.97 -9.69 -4.42
CA PHE A 102 -8.61 -8.58 -5.11
C PHE A 102 -9.47 -7.81 -4.11
N LEU A 103 -9.35 -6.50 -4.13
CA LEU A 103 -9.92 -5.60 -3.13
C LEU A 103 -10.87 -4.61 -3.81
N ASP A 104 -12.00 -4.34 -3.17
CA ASP A 104 -12.83 -3.16 -3.44
C ASP A 104 -12.33 -2.00 -2.57
N LEU A 105 -11.84 -0.95 -3.22
CA LEU A 105 -11.26 0.22 -2.56
C LEU A 105 -12.31 1.19 -2.04
N GLU A 106 -13.49 1.20 -2.66
CA GLU A 106 -14.62 2.08 -2.33
C GLU A 106 -15.24 1.64 -1.00
N HIS A 107 -15.56 0.35 -0.89
CA HIS A 107 -16.11 -0.25 0.32
C HIS A 107 -15.02 -0.64 1.33
N GLY A 108 -13.80 -0.94 0.86
CA GLY A 108 -12.66 -1.34 1.66
C GLY A 108 -12.77 -2.78 2.15
N SER A 109 -13.07 -3.69 1.24
CA SER A 109 -13.27 -5.12 1.49
C SER A 109 -12.48 -5.98 0.51
N VAL A 110 -12.36 -7.27 0.84
CA VAL A 110 -11.86 -8.28 -0.10
C VAL A 110 -13.02 -8.71 -0.99
N ASP A 111 -12.84 -8.61 -2.30
CA ASP A 111 -13.83 -9.04 -3.29
C ASP A 111 -13.67 -10.53 -3.62
N ALA A 112 -12.43 -10.95 -3.85
CA ALA A 112 -12.10 -12.31 -4.25
C ALA A 112 -10.64 -12.61 -3.94
N THR A 113 -10.30 -13.90 -3.92
CA THR A 113 -8.91 -14.37 -3.89
C THR A 113 -8.66 -15.34 -5.04
N LEU A 114 -7.42 -15.36 -5.51
CA LEU A 114 -6.95 -16.27 -6.55
C LEU A 114 -5.73 -17.02 -6.04
N GLN A 115 -5.83 -18.34 -5.95
CA GLN A 115 -4.69 -19.20 -5.63
C GLN A 115 -3.67 -19.17 -6.78
N THR A 116 -2.39 -19.16 -6.42
CA THR A 116 -1.27 -19.10 -7.36
C THR A 116 -0.25 -20.19 -7.07
N GLY A 117 0.88 -20.15 -7.78
CA GLY A 117 2.09 -20.84 -7.36
C GLY A 117 2.68 -20.25 -6.07
N ALA A 118 3.82 -20.80 -5.65
CA ALA A 118 4.48 -20.41 -4.43
C ALA A 118 5.01 -18.96 -4.50
N PHE A 119 4.75 -18.17 -3.46
CA PHE A 119 5.27 -16.80 -3.28
C PHE A 119 5.11 -15.89 -4.51
N PRO A 120 3.86 -15.59 -4.92
CA PRO A 120 3.56 -14.66 -6.02
C PRO A 120 3.94 -13.20 -5.70
#